data_AF-A0A1M6XB57-F1
#
_entry.id   AF-A0A1M6XB57-F1
#
_cell.length_a   1.000
_cell.length_b   1.000
_cell.length_c   1.000
_cell.angle_alpha   90.00
_cell.angle_beta   90.00
_cell.angle_gamma   90.00
#
_symmetry.space_group_name_H-M   'P 1'
#
loop_
_entity.id
_entity.type
_entity.pdbx_description
1 polymer ?
#
loop_
_entity_poly.entity_id
_entity_poly.type
_entity_poly.pdbx_seq_one_letter_code
_entity_poly.pdbx_strand_id
1 'polypeptide(L)'
;MASGIRATVKFDSPGECPLAQFSETADTTINHVSSSVALPNSTGSVTEFFAAVDDLPDDVDREPVFSYGSSNLYRIAHDGDVCCPCECLGQFGCPVHRYTAAEGVLTLVFHAEDFRQLQDVMAEFRERYTSVDVQQLLQPPLEGTPEERVFVNRGKLTDRQLEVLQAAYEKGYFERPKRANATEIAAELGITQSTFTEHLVAAQSKIFEDVL
;
A
#
# COMPACT_ATOMS: atom_id res chain seq x y z
N MET A 1 -16.27 -18.41 -15.10
CA MET A 1 -15.22 -18.37 -14.06
C MET A 1 -14.42 -17.11 -14.30
N ALA A 2 -14.35 -16.20 -13.33
CA ALA A 2 -13.58 -14.96 -13.50
C ALA A 2 -12.08 -15.28 -13.39
N SER A 3 -11.32 -15.03 -14.46
CA SER A 3 -9.90 -15.36 -14.63
C SER A 3 -8.98 -14.15 -14.42
N GLY A 4 -9.29 -13.29 -13.45
CA GLY A 4 -8.60 -12.01 -13.26
C GLY A 4 -7.25 -12.14 -12.57
N ILE A 5 -6.26 -11.35 -12.97
CA ILE A 5 -4.88 -11.41 -12.45
C ILE A 5 -4.67 -10.30 -11.43
N ARG A 6 -4.10 -10.63 -10.27
CA ARG A 6 -3.66 -9.63 -9.28
C ARG A 6 -2.17 -9.37 -9.46
N ALA A 7 -1.79 -8.11 -9.68
CA ALA A 7 -0.41 -7.70 -9.86
C ALA A 7 0.04 -6.76 -8.74
N THR A 8 1.27 -6.92 -8.27
CA THR A 8 1.99 -5.96 -7.39
C THR A 8 3.11 -5.33 -8.20
N VAL A 9 3.10 -4.00 -8.33
CA VAL A 9 4.07 -3.25 -9.14
C VAL A 9 4.68 -2.13 -8.30
N LYS A 10 6.01 -2.02 -8.32
CA LYS A 10 6.79 -0.99 -7.63
C LYS A 10 7.34 0.01 -8.65
N PHE A 11 7.28 1.28 -8.31
CA PHE A 11 7.84 2.39 -9.09
C PHE A 11 8.88 3.10 -8.22
N ASP A 12 10.16 2.98 -8.56
CA ASP A 12 11.26 3.70 -7.87
C ASP A 12 11.31 5.19 -8.28
N SER A 13 10.65 5.55 -9.38
CA SER A 13 10.50 6.92 -9.89
C SER A 13 9.11 7.04 -10.52
N PRO A 14 8.06 7.29 -9.70
CA PRO A 14 6.67 7.24 -10.12
C PRO A 14 6.20 8.46 -10.93
N GLY A 15 7.12 9.27 -11.47
CA GLY A 15 6.80 10.48 -12.21
C GLY A 15 6.15 11.55 -11.32
N GLU A 16 5.12 12.21 -11.83
CA GLU A 16 4.35 13.23 -11.11
C GLU A 16 3.25 12.62 -10.22
N CYS A 17 3.46 11.41 -9.68
CA CYS A 17 2.46 10.77 -8.84
C CYS A 17 2.19 11.57 -7.56
N PRO A 18 0.97 12.10 -7.35
CA PRO A 18 0.70 12.95 -6.21
C PRO A 18 0.79 12.23 -4.86
N LEU A 19 0.51 10.92 -4.80
CA LEU A 19 0.65 10.13 -3.58
C LEU A 19 2.13 9.95 -3.19
N ALA A 20 2.99 9.70 -4.17
CA ALA A 20 4.43 9.56 -3.94
C ALA A 20 5.04 10.89 -3.52
N GLN A 21 4.72 11.97 -4.23
CA GLN A 21 5.16 13.33 -3.87
C GLN A 21 4.67 13.71 -2.48
N PHE A 22 3.39 13.51 -2.18
CA PHE A 22 2.86 13.79 -0.84
C PHE A 22 3.61 13.00 0.24
N SER A 23 3.85 11.70 0.02
CA SER A 23 4.57 10.86 1.00
C SER A 23 6.01 11.32 1.24
N GLU A 24 6.69 11.80 0.19
CA GLU A 24 8.06 12.29 0.26
C GLU A 24 8.11 13.66 0.95
N THR A 25 7.27 14.59 0.51
CA THR A 25 7.25 15.95 1.04
C THR A 25 6.83 15.97 2.51
N ALA A 26 5.78 15.21 2.87
CA ALA A 26 5.26 15.14 4.23
C ALA A 26 5.95 14.10 5.12
N ASP A 27 7.02 13.45 4.64
CA ASP A 27 7.76 12.38 5.34
C ASP A 27 6.83 11.36 6.05
N THR A 28 5.85 10.84 5.31
CA THR A 28 4.78 9.99 5.85
C THR A 28 4.53 8.77 4.99
N THR A 29 4.04 7.70 5.60
CA THR A 29 3.64 6.49 4.87
C THR A 29 2.14 6.46 4.63
N ILE A 30 1.74 6.46 3.36
CA ILE A 30 0.34 6.28 2.96
C ILE A 30 0.09 4.79 2.72
N ASN A 31 -0.77 4.16 3.52
CA ASN A 31 -1.06 2.72 3.45
C ASN A 31 -2.55 2.36 3.28
N HIS A 32 -3.43 3.37 3.28
CA HIS A 32 -4.86 3.23 3.04
C HIS A 32 -5.32 4.24 1.99
N VAL A 33 -5.74 3.72 0.84
CA VAL A 33 -6.16 4.53 -0.30
C VAL A 33 -7.43 3.93 -0.87
N SER A 34 -8.44 4.77 -1.00
CA SER A 34 -9.70 4.47 -1.67
C SER A 34 -9.69 5.21 -3.00
N SER A 35 -9.74 4.51 -4.11
CA SER A 35 -9.81 5.15 -5.43
C SER A 35 -11.18 4.91 -6.04
N SER A 36 -11.86 5.99 -6.39
CA SER A 36 -13.04 5.94 -7.24
C SER A 36 -12.58 6.18 -8.68
N VAL A 37 -12.55 5.11 -9.47
CA VAL A 37 -12.29 5.20 -10.90
C VAL A 37 -13.59 5.58 -11.60
N ALA A 38 -13.61 6.77 -12.17
CA ALA A 38 -14.70 7.26 -12.99
C ALA A 38 -14.39 6.93 -14.46
N LEU A 39 -15.38 6.41 -15.20
CA LEU A 39 -15.25 6.01 -16.61
C LEU A 39 -14.78 7.20 -17.49
N PRO A 40 -14.21 6.93 -18.69
CA PRO A 40 -13.95 7.98 -19.67
C PRO A 40 -15.22 8.81 -19.91
N ASN A 41 -15.14 10.13 -19.72
CA ASN A 41 -16.24 11.13 -19.81
C ASN A 41 -17.16 11.28 -18.59
N SER A 42 -16.77 10.78 -17.41
CA SER A 42 -17.44 11.14 -16.15
C SER A 42 -16.68 12.27 -15.44
N THR A 43 -17.40 13.14 -14.74
CA THR A 43 -16.80 14.21 -13.95
C THR A 43 -16.08 13.62 -12.74
N GLY A 44 -14.75 13.56 -12.84
CA GLY A 44 -13.79 13.43 -11.75
C GLY A 44 -13.54 11.99 -11.30
N SER A 45 -12.59 11.30 -11.92
CA SER A 45 -11.88 10.22 -11.21
C SER A 45 -11.21 10.82 -9.99
N VAL A 46 -11.32 10.19 -8.83
CA VAL A 46 -10.67 10.68 -7.62
C VAL A 46 -9.92 9.57 -6.91
N THR A 47 -8.76 9.91 -6.35
CA THR A 47 -8.06 9.07 -5.39
C THR A 47 -8.10 9.74 -4.04
N GLU A 48 -8.61 9.03 -3.04
CA GLU A 48 -8.69 9.47 -1.66
C GLU A 48 -7.74 8.64 -0.81
N PHE A 49 -7.06 9.28 0.14
CA PHE A 49 -6.06 8.59 0.94
C PHE A 49 -5.98 9.17 2.34
N PHE A 50 -5.60 8.31 3.28
CA PHE A 50 -5.29 8.73 4.64
C PHE A 50 -3.81 8.97 4.78
N ALA A 51 -3.46 10.08 5.41
CA ALA A 51 -2.10 10.35 5.86
C ALA A 51 -2.13 10.88 7.29
N ALA A 52 -1.22 10.36 8.13
CA ALA A 52 -1.00 10.87 9.47
C ALA A 52 0.10 11.92 9.38
N VAL A 53 -0.31 13.19 9.32
CA VAL A 53 0.58 14.35 9.23
C VAL A 53 0.04 15.42 10.17
N ASP A 54 0.88 15.91 11.08
CA ASP A 54 0.50 16.93 12.06
C ASP A 54 0.38 18.32 11.41
N ASP A 55 1.33 18.69 10.55
CA ASP A 55 1.31 19.89 9.72
C ASP A 55 1.78 19.55 8.30
N LEU A 56 1.01 19.96 7.29
CA LEU A 56 1.45 19.81 5.91
C LEU A 56 2.57 20.81 5.60
N PRO A 57 3.62 20.37 4.87
CA PRO A 57 4.61 21.28 4.31
C PRO A 57 3.96 22.35 3.42
N ASP A 58 4.47 23.58 3.46
CA ASP A 58 3.93 24.74 2.73
C ASP A 58 3.87 24.55 1.20
N ASP A 59 4.68 23.64 0.65
CA ASP A 59 4.73 23.28 -0.75
C ASP A 59 3.65 22.26 -1.18
N VAL A 60 2.90 21.71 -0.22
CA VAL A 60 1.75 20.83 -0.46
C VAL A 60 0.46 21.59 -0.18
N ASP A 61 -0.04 22.32 -1.18
CA ASP A 61 -1.31 23.04 -1.10
C ASP A 61 -2.50 22.07 -1.22
N ARG A 62 -2.85 21.40 -0.11
CA ARG A 62 -4.00 20.48 -0.05
C ARG A 62 -4.77 20.57 1.26
N GLU A 63 -6.02 21.00 1.17
CA GLU A 63 -6.94 20.94 2.29
C GLU A 63 -7.42 19.50 2.54
N PRO A 64 -7.50 19.04 3.81
CA PRO A 64 -8.08 17.75 4.13
C PRO A 64 -9.59 17.78 3.88
N VAL A 65 -10.12 16.70 3.29
CA VAL A 65 -11.58 16.48 3.17
C VAL A 65 -12.20 16.19 4.53
N PHE A 66 -11.47 15.48 5.39
CA PHE A 66 -11.90 15.15 6.74
C PHE A 66 -10.70 14.84 7.65
N SER A 67 -10.84 15.04 8.96
CA SER A 67 -9.79 14.78 9.95
C SER A 67 -10.25 13.78 11.02
N TYR A 68 -9.48 12.72 11.23
CA TYR A 68 -9.63 11.70 12.27
C TYR A 68 -8.53 11.86 13.33
N GLY A 69 -8.53 12.97 14.05
CA GLY A 69 -7.54 13.22 15.10
C GLY A 69 -6.11 13.31 14.52
N SER A 70 -5.37 12.21 14.57
CA SER A 70 -3.98 12.10 14.07
C SER A 70 -3.86 11.67 12.61
N SER A 71 -4.97 11.45 11.90
CA SER A 71 -4.97 11.04 10.50
C SER A 71 -5.97 11.86 9.70
N ASN A 72 -5.56 12.37 8.53
CA ASN A 72 -6.39 13.20 7.67
C ASN A 72 -6.71 12.47 6.37
N LEU A 73 -7.95 12.61 5.90
CA LEU A 73 -8.41 12.14 4.59
C LEU A 73 -8.20 13.24 3.57
N TYR A 74 -7.42 12.96 2.54
CA TYR A 74 -7.18 13.85 1.40
C TYR A 74 -7.84 13.29 0.14
N ARG A 75 -8.08 14.17 -0.83
CA ARG A 75 -8.62 13.81 -2.14
C ARG A 75 -7.78 14.41 -3.26
N ILE A 76 -7.61 13.64 -4.31
CA ILE A 76 -6.94 14.02 -5.55
C ILE A 76 -7.95 13.88 -6.67
N ALA A 77 -8.24 14.96 -7.37
CA ALA A 77 -8.98 14.91 -8.62
C ALA A 77 -8.03 14.56 -9.76
N HIS A 78 -8.50 13.68 -10.64
CA HIS A 78 -7.87 13.31 -11.90
C HIS A 78 -8.70 13.95 -13.02
N ASP A 79 -8.41 15.21 -13.32
CA ASP A 79 -9.13 16.06 -14.27
C ASP A 79 -8.24 16.55 -15.43
N GLY A 80 -7.01 16.05 -15.53
CA GLY A 80 -6.00 16.45 -16.50
C GLY A 80 -5.52 15.32 -17.42
N ASP A 81 -4.36 15.54 -18.04
CA ASP A 81 -3.62 14.48 -18.74
C ASP A 81 -3.07 13.47 -17.71
N VAL A 82 -2.92 12.20 -18.13
CA VAL A 82 -2.44 11.13 -17.25
C VAL A 82 -1.04 11.40 -16.74
N CYS A 83 -0.94 11.93 -15.52
CA CYS A 83 0.33 12.27 -14.89
C CYS A 83 0.74 11.27 -13.80
N CYS A 84 -0.15 10.37 -13.38
CA CYS A 84 0.14 9.40 -12.33
C CYS A 84 -0.33 7.97 -12.61
N PRO A 85 0.34 6.95 -12.02
CA PRO A 85 -0.05 5.55 -12.19
C PRO A 85 -1.49 5.25 -11.74
N CYS A 86 -2.00 6.00 -10.76
CA CYS A 86 -3.36 5.85 -10.23
C CYS A 86 -4.42 6.17 -11.28
N GLU A 87 -4.22 7.27 -12.00
CA GLU A 87 -5.10 7.73 -13.07
C GLU A 87 -5.03 6.82 -14.29
N CYS A 88 -3.81 6.36 -14.62
CA CYS A 88 -3.59 5.39 -15.68
C CYS A 88 -4.40 4.10 -15.44
N LEU A 89 -4.33 3.50 -14.24
CA LEU A 89 -5.14 2.32 -13.90
C LEU A 89 -6.65 2.60 -14.01
N GLY A 90 -7.05 3.82 -13.69
CA GLY A 90 -8.42 4.28 -13.86
C GLY A 90 -8.90 4.21 -15.31
N GLN A 91 -8.07 4.61 -16.27
CA GLN A 91 -8.42 4.54 -17.70
C GLN A 91 -8.64 3.11 -18.20
N PHE A 92 -7.90 2.14 -17.65
CA PHE A 92 -8.10 0.73 -17.98
C PHE A 92 -9.27 0.10 -17.21
N GLY A 93 -9.92 0.83 -16.30
CA GLY A 93 -10.99 0.29 -15.47
C GLY A 93 -10.49 -0.78 -14.48
N CYS A 94 -9.20 -0.80 -14.17
CA CYS A 94 -8.61 -1.78 -13.27
C CYS A 94 -8.93 -1.42 -11.81
N PRO A 95 -9.69 -2.26 -11.07
CA PRO A 95 -9.93 -2.00 -9.66
C PRO A 95 -8.63 -2.15 -8.88
N VAL A 96 -8.23 -1.05 -8.23
CA VAL A 96 -7.03 -1.01 -7.41
C VAL A 96 -7.38 -1.50 -6.01
N HIS A 97 -6.64 -2.48 -5.53
CA HIS A 97 -6.80 -3.08 -4.22
C HIS A 97 -6.02 -2.34 -3.13
N ARG A 98 -4.82 -1.85 -3.46
CA ARG A 98 -3.97 -1.18 -2.50
C ARG A 98 -3.00 -0.22 -3.18
N TYR A 99 -2.77 0.92 -2.55
CA TYR A 99 -1.65 1.81 -2.80
C TYR A 99 -0.81 1.87 -1.52
N THR A 100 0.50 1.82 -1.68
CA THR A 100 1.45 2.17 -0.63
C THR A 100 2.42 3.19 -1.21
N ALA A 101 2.53 4.37 -0.60
CA ALA A 101 3.51 5.38 -0.95
C ALA A 101 4.35 5.72 0.29
N ALA A 102 5.68 5.66 0.15
CA ALA A 102 6.64 5.98 1.20
C ALA A 102 7.96 6.40 0.54
N GLU A 103 8.60 7.45 1.05
CA GLU A 103 9.91 7.93 0.56
C GLU A 103 9.95 8.15 -0.97
N GLY A 104 8.86 8.70 -1.54
CA GLY A 104 8.76 8.93 -2.99
C GLY A 104 8.60 7.67 -3.85
N VAL A 105 8.56 6.48 -3.24
CA VAL A 105 8.35 5.20 -3.90
C VAL A 105 6.88 4.79 -3.84
N LEU A 106 6.33 4.37 -4.98
CA LEU A 106 4.94 3.91 -5.08
C LEU A 106 4.88 2.40 -5.31
N THR A 107 4.10 1.68 -4.51
CA THR A 107 3.74 0.28 -4.74
C THR A 107 2.23 0.16 -4.91
N LEU A 108 1.81 -0.45 -6.03
CA LEU A 108 0.42 -0.62 -6.42
C LEU A 108 0.03 -2.09 -6.44
N VAL A 109 -1.17 -2.38 -5.98
CA VAL A 109 -1.80 -3.69 -6.14
C VAL A 109 -3.14 -3.50 -6.83
N PHE A 110 -3.31 -4.04 -8.03
CA PHE A 110 -4.54 -3.94 -8.80
C PHE A 110 -4.96 -5.30 -9.38
N HIS A 111 -6.21 -5.39 -9.82
CA HIS A 111 -6.70 -6.54 -10.55
C HIS A 111 -6.95 -6.18 -12.00
N ALA A 112 -6.42 -6.99 -12.90
CA ALA A 112 -6.78 -7.00 -14.31
C ALA A 112 -7.83 -8.10 -14.55
N GLU A 113 -8.74 -7.86 -15.49
CA GLU A 113 -9.76 -8.82 -15.93
C GLU A 113 -9.13 -10.07 -16.57
N ASP A 114 -8.04 -9.87 -17.33
CA ASP A 114 -7.27 -10.93 -17.97
C ASP A 114 -5.79 -10.53 -18.20
N PHE A 115 -5.02 -11.45 -18.80
CA PHE A 115 -3.61 -11.23 -19.11
C PHE A 115 -3.40 -10.14 -20.16
N ARG A 116 -4.34 -9.94 -21.08
CA ARG A 116 -4.22 -8.94 -22.14
C ARG A 116 -4.35 -7.54 -21.55
N GLN A 117 -5.36 -7.30 -20.70
CA GLN A 117 -5.51 -6.03 -20.00
C GLN A 117 -4.28 -5.75 -19.11
N LEU A 118 -3.72 -6.76 -18.45
CA LEU A 118 -2.46 -6.60 -17.72
C LEU A 118 -1.31 -6.19 -18.65
N GLN A 119 -1.16 -6.83 -19.81
CA GLN A 119 -0.12 -6.46 -20.76
C GLN A 119 -0.28 -5.03 -21.28
N ASP A 120 -1.50 -4.61 -21.56
CA ASP A 120 -1.82 -3.26 -22.03
C ASP A 120 -1.47 -2.21 -20.95
N VAL A 121 -1.88 -2.45 -19.68
CA VAL A 121 -1.52 -1.61 -18.53
C VAL A 121 0.00 -1.55 -18.35
N MET A 122 0.68 -2.69 -18.40
CA MET A 122 2.14 -2.75 -18.20
C MET A 122 2.92 -2.11 -19.34
N ALA A 123 2.41 -2.17 -20.58
CA ALA A 123 2.98 -1.47 -21.71
C ALA A 123 2.88 0.05 -21.50
N GLU A 124 1.70 0.54 -21.13
CA GLU A 124 1.45 1.95 -20.84
C GLU A 124 2.35 2.46 -19.70
N PHE A 125 2.50 1.67 -18.63
CA PHE A 125 3.39 2.00 -17.53
C PHE A 125 4.85 2.09 -17.96
N ARG A 126 5.34 1.15 -18.77
CA ARG A 126 6.74 1.16 -19.24
C ARG A 126 7.01 2.28 -20.23
N GLU A 127 6.00 2.72 -20.97
CA GLU A 127 6.12 3.85 -21.88
C GLU A 127 6.20 5.18 -21.11
N ARG A 128 5.42 5.33 -20.03
CA ARG A 128 5.34 6.59 -19.27
C ARG A 128 6.32 6.72 -18.11
N TYR A 129 6.68 5.62 -17.45
CA TYR A 129 7.49 5.65 -16.24
C TYR A 129 8.83 4.96 -16.46
N THR A 130 9.91 5.61 -16.03
CA THR A 130 11.29 5.18 -16.31
C THR A 130 11.68 3.91 -15.55
N SER A 131 11.10 3.68 -14.37
CA SER A 131 11.36 2.49 -13.53
C SER A 131 10.06 1.85 -13.07
N VAL A 132 9.73 0.68 -13.62
CA VAL A 132 8.55 -0.10 -13.24
C VAL A 132 8.98 -1.54 -13.02
N ASP A 133 8.86 -2.03 -11.80
CA ASP A 133 9.22 -3.40 -11.43
C ASP A 133 7.99 -4.18 -10.97
N VAL A 134 7.72 -5.29 -11.66
CA VAL A 134 6.62 -6.20 -11.31
C VAL A 134 7.12 -7.13 -10.22
N GLN A 135 6.76 -6.84 -8.98
CA GLN A 135 7.18 -7.61 -7.81
C GLN A 135 6.47 -8.97 -7.74
N GLN A 136 5.19 -9.02 -8.12
CA GLN A 136 4.37 -10.22 -7.96
C GLN A 136 3.23 -10.28 -8.96
N LEU A 137 2.99 -11.45 -9.55
CA LEU A 137 1.81 -11.77 -10.33
C LEU A 137 1.11 -12.99 -9.72
N LEU A 138 -0.18 -12.86 -9.46
CA LEU A 138 -1.03 -13.93 -8.96
C LEU A 138 -2.15 -14.19 -9.97
N GLN A 139 -2.12 -15.35 -10.62
CA GLN A 139 -3.11 -15.75 -11.62
C GLN A 139 -4.01 -16.86 -11.04
N PRO A 140 -5.34 -16.72 -11.09
CA PRO A 140 -6.27 -17.77 -10.72
C PRO A 140 -6.20 -18.99 -11.66
N PRO A 141 -6.55 -20.20 -11.16
CA PRO A 141 -6.98 -20.44 -9.78
C PRO A 141 -5.81 -20.35 -8.81
N LEU A 142 -5.96 -19.50 -7.79
CA LEU A 142 -5.21 -19.68 -6.54
C LEU A 142 -5.84 -20.94 -5.97
N GLU A 143 -5.09 -22.05 -5.93
CA GLU A 143 -5.58 -23.30 -5.34
C GLU A 143 -6.15 -22.99 -3.95
N GLY A 144 -7.39 -23.46 -3.69
CA GLY A 144 -8.11 -23.25 -2.43
C GLY A 144 -9.56 -22.82 -2.58
N THR A 145 -10.41 -23.18 -1.61
CA THR A 145 -11.82 -22.71 -1.56
C THR A 145 -11.87 -21.24 -1.10
N PRO A 146 -12.97 -20.50 -1.34
CA PRO A 146 -13.17 -19.18 -0.72
C PRO A 146 -13.02 -19.18 0.81
N GLU A 147 -13.17 -20.34 1.46
CA GLU A 147 -13.00 -20.54 2.90
C GLU A 147 -11.53 -20.54 3.32
N GLU A 148 -10.59 -20.81 2.40
CA GLU A 148 -9.14 -20.67 2.62
C GLU A 148 -8.65 -19.22 2.48
N ARG A 149 -9.54 -18.30 2.10
CA ARG A 149 -9.25 -16.86 2.01
C ARG A 149 -9.68 -16.18 3.28
N VAL A 150 -8.75 -16.14 4.23
CA VAL A 150 -8.98 -15.44 5.48
C VAL A 150 -8.83 -13.93 5.30
N PHE A 151 -9.82 -13.19 5.78
CA PHE A 151 -9.69 -11.76 6.04
C PHE A 151 -8.96 -11.54 7.37
N VAL A 152 -7.72 -11.06 7.32
CA VAL A 152 -6.97 -10.67 8.52
C VAL A 152 -7.32 -9.23 8.87
N ASN A 153 -7.98 -9.04 10.01
CA ASN A 153 -8.35 -7.72 10.51
C ASN A 153 -7.17 -7.09 11.26
N ARG A 154 -6.33 -6.35 10.51
CA ARG A 154 -5.20 -5.59 11.07
C ARG A 154 -5.62 -4.62 12.19
N GLY A 155 -6.86 -4.11 12.20
CA GLY A 155 -7.37 -3.23 13.24
C GLY A 155 -7.49 -3.87 14.63
N LYS A 156 -7.33 -5.19 14.75
CA LYS A 156 -7.21 -5.87 16.06
C LYS A 156 -5.87 -5.61 16.73
N LEU A 157 -4.83 -5.27 15.97
CA LEU A 157 -3.51 -4.98 16.51
C LEU A 157 -3.50 -3.58 17.14
N THR A 158 -2.88 -3.44 18.30
CA THR A 158 -2.56 -2.11 18.82
C THR A 158 -1.43 -1.49 18.01
N ASP A 159 -1.28 -0.18 18.04
CA ASP A 159 -0.19 0.52 17.33
C ASP A 159 1.18 -0.07 17.69
N ARG A 160 1.40 -0.34 18.99
CA ARG A 160 2.65 -0.93 19.46
C ARG A 160 2.87 -2.37 19.00
N GLN A 161 1.81 -3.17 18.89
CA GLN A 161 1.89 -4.54 18.36
C GLN A 161 2.20 -4.55 16.87
N LEU A 162 1.59 -3.62 16.11
CA LEU A 162 1.85 -3.45 14.69
C LEU A 162 3.30 -2.98 14.46
N GLU A 163 3.75 -1.97 15.19
CA GLU A 163 5.10 -1.42 15.09
C GLU A 163 6.17 -2.49 15.38
N VAL A 164 5.99 -3.27 16.45
CA VAL A 164 6.88 -4.39 16.80
C VAL A 164 6.91 -5.46 15.71
N LEU A 165 5.75 -5.80 15.14
CA LEU A 165 5.66 -6.80 14.06
C LEU A 165 6.33 -6.31 12.77
N GLN A 166 6.14 -5.03 12.40
CA GLN A 166 6.76 -4.40 11.24
C GLN A 166 8.29 -4.37 11.38
N ALA A 167 8.79 -3.85 12.51
CA ALA A 167 10.22 -3.82 12.79
C ALA A 167 10.84 -5.22 12.75
N ALA A 168 10.16 -6.23 13.32
CA ALA A 168 10.59 -7.62 13.25
C ALA A 168 10.70 -8.13 11.80
N TYR A 169 9.70 -7.82 10.97
CA TYR A 169 9.68 -8.24 9.57
C TYR A 169 10.78 -7.55 8.75
N GLU A 170 10.86 -6.22 8.78
CA GLU A 170 11.80 -5.42 7.99
C GLU A 170 13.27 -5.71 8.33
N LYS A 171 13.56 -5.96 9.61
CA LYS A 171 14.91 -6.29 10.09
C LYS A 171 15.28 -7.75 9.86
N GLY A 172 14.40 -8.56 9.28
CA GLY A 172 14.68 -9.96 8.94
C GLY A 172 14.75 -10.87 10.16
N TYR A 173 13.98 -10.58 11.21
CA TYR A 173 13.86 -11.44 12.40
C TYR A 173 13.32 -12.84 12.07
N PHE A 174 12.48 -12.91 11.03
CA PHE A 174 11.83 -14.13 10.56
C PHE A 174 12.60 -14.86 9.46
N GLU A 175 13.68 -14.28 8.95
CA GLU A 175 14.48 -14.86 7.87
C GLU A 175 15.33 -16.04 8.36
N ARG A 176 15.79 -16.86 7.42
CA ARG A 176 16.79 -17.92 7.66
C ARG A 176 17.92 -17.79 6.63
N PRO A 177 19.15 -17.41 7.05
CA PRO A 177 19.56 -17.03 8.41
C PRO A 177 18.92 -15.71 8.87
N LYS A 178 18.73 -15.53 10.18
CA LYS A 178 18.20 -14.28 10.73
C LYS A 178 19.18 -13.14 10.50
N ARG A 179 18.71 -12.01 9.96
CA ARG A 179 19.50 -10.78 9.82
C ARG A 179 19.57 -9.96 11.12
N ALA A 180 18.52 -10.04 11.95
CA ALA A 180 18.47 -9.39 13.26
C ALA A 180 17.85 -10.30 14.32
N ASN A 181 18.27 -10.13 15.57
CA ASN A 181 17.73 -10.83 16.73
C ASN A 181 16.80 -9.94 17.58
N ALA A 182 16.09 -10.56 18.53
CA ALA A 182 15.09 -9.86 19.35
C ALA A 182 15.70 -8.74 20.21
N THR A 183 16.95 -8.90 20.66
CA THR A 183 17.64 -7.91 21.49
C THR A 183 18.01 -6.68 20.68
N GLU A 184 18.49 -6.85 19.45
CA GLU A 184 18.83 -5.76 18.54
C GLU A 184 17.60 -4.92 18.19
N ILE A 185 16.49 -5.58 17.86
CA ILE A 185 15.25 -4.91 17.46
C ILE A 185 14.60 -4.23 18.67
N ALA A 186 14.63 -4.85 19.84
CA ALA A 186 14.12 -4.24 21.07
C ALA A 186 14.90 -2.96 21.43
N ALA A 187 16.22 -2.98 21.27
CA ALA A 187 17.06 -1.81 21.50
C ALA A 187 16.73 -0.65 20.55
N GLU A 188 16.48 -0.95 19.28
CA GLU A 188 16.06 0.05 18.29
C GLU A 188 14.69 0.65 18.61
N LEU A 189 13.76 -0.16 19.11
CA LEU A 189 12.43 0.29 19.53
C LEU A 189 12.40 0.92 20.94
N GLY A 190 13.53 1.06 21.62
CA GLY A 190 13.62 1.63 22.97
C GLY A 190 12.89 0.82 24.05
N ILE A 191 12.78 -0.50 23.89
CA ILE A 191 12.10 -1.40 24.85
C ILE A 191 12.98 -2.58 25.28
N THR A 192 12.53 -3.29 26.31
CA THR A 192 13.20 -4.52 26.75
C THR A 192 12.93 -5.66 25.76
N GLN A 193 13.85 -6.62 25.69
CA GLN A 193 13.67 -7.85 24.89
C GLN A 193 12.41 -8.62 25.29
N SER A 194 12.06 -8.64 26.59
CA SER A 194 10.83 -9.27 27.09
C SER A 194 9.59 -8.54 26.56
N THR A 195 9.57 -7.21 26.60
CA THR A 195 8.45 -6.39 26.07
C THR A 195 8.29 -6.57 24.57
N PHE A 196 9.39 -6.61 23.82
CA PHE A 196 9.36 -6.90 22.38
C PHE A 196 8.73 -8.27 22.10
N THR A 197 9.20 -9.31 22.81
CA THR A 197 8.70 -10.68 22.63
C THR A 197 7.22 -10.78 23.01
N GLU A 198 6.80 -10.13 24.08
CA GLU A 198 5.40 -10.08 24.52
C GLU A 198 4.51 -9.43 23.46
N HIS A 199 4.89 -8.25 22.96
CA HIS A 199 4.14 -7.59 21.89
C HIS A 199 4.11 -8.41 20.61
N LEU A 200 5.23 -9.04 20.24
CA LEU A 200 5.31 -9.86 19.03
C LEU A 200 4.40 -11.09 19.12
N VAL A 201 4.42 -11.79 20.26
CA VAL A 201 3.53 -12.95 20.51
C VAL A 201 2.07 -12.51 20.49
N ALA A 202 1.73 -11.41 21.17
CA ALA A 202 0.37 -10.90 21.17
C ALA A 202 -0.12 -10.49 19.77
N ALA A 203 0.75 -9.88 18.96
CA ALA A 203 0.45 -9.53 17.58
C ALA A 203 0.21 -10.79 16.72
N GLN A 204 1.10 -11.78 16.85
CA GLN A 204 1.00 -13.06 16.14
C GLN A 204 -0.26 -13.83 16.53
N SER A 205 -0.59 -13.91 17.82
CA SER A 205 -1.81 -14.58 18.29
C SER A 205 -3.06 -13.98 17.65
N LYS A 206 -3.18 -12.65 17.60
CA LYS A 206 -4.32 -11.97 16.97
C LYS A 206 -4.42 -12.24 15.46
N ILE A 207 -3.29 -12.34 14.78
CA ILE A 207 -3.26 -12.69 13.35
C ILE A 207 -3.64 -14.16 13.17
N PHE A 208 -3.14 -15.06 14.00
CA PHE A 208 -3.47 -16.48 13.94
C PHE A 208 -4.93 -16.76 14.30
N GLU A 209 -5.55 -15.98 15.18
CA GLU A 209 -7.00 -16.05 15.44
C GLU A 209 -7.85 -15.73 14.20
N ASP A 210 -7.34 -14.90 13.29
CA ASP A 210 -8.02 -14.67 12.02
C ASP A 210 -7.70 -15.79 11.04
N VAL A 211 -6.41 -16.20 10.94
CA VAL A 211 -5.89 -17.14 9.93
C VAL A 211 -6.30 -18.61 10.15
N LEU A 212 -6.55 -19.03 11.40
CA LEU A 212 -6.89 -20.42 11.77
C LEU A 212 -8.39 -20.57 12.02
#